data_AF-A0ABC8XC24-F1
#
_entry.id   AF-A0ABC8XC24-F1
#
_cell.length_a   1.000
_cell.length_b   1.000
_cell.length_c   1.000
_cell.angle_alpha   90.00
_cell.angle_beta   90.00
_cell.angle_gamma   90.00
#
_symmetry.space_group_name_H-M   'P 1'
#
loop_
_entity.id
_entity.type
_entity.pdbx_description
1 polymer ?
#
loop_
_entity_poly.entity_id
_entity_poly.type
_entity_poly.pdbx_seq_one_letter_code
_entity_poly.pdbx_strand_id
1 'polypeptide(L)'
;MRDLARRHGPVMLLRMGELPTVVVSSREAAREVMKVHDAAFSSRPLSPTVGAISNGGRDIIFAPYGEHWRQLRKVAITELLSARRVLSFRRVREEEVAAAAAASTSSAAVEMRARLSALVSDASARVLLGDRCKDRDMRLSTSVRCWPGGDPEEFRPERFEETGGAGEVDFKGTDFELLPFGAGRRMCPGMMFVVANVELVLASLLFHFDWEVPGVAKLDMTETLGVTVRRKAGLLLRPIVRVPVPGV
;
A
#
# COMPACT_ATOMS: atom_id res chain seq x y z
N MET A 1 2.26 -5.09 17.78
CA MET A 1 1.08 -6.00 17.73
C MET A 1 1.47 -7.47 17.86
N ARG A 2 2.42 -8.00 17.06
CA ARG A 2 2.81 -9.44 17.10
C ARG A 2 3.09 -9.96 18.51
N ASP A 3 3.81 -9.20 19.33
CA ASP A 3 4.18 -9.62 20.69
C ASP A 3 3.09 -9.41 21.75
N LEU A 4 1.93 -8.85 21.36
CA LEU A 4 0.68 -8.96 22.12
C LEU A 4 -0.05 -10.25 21.73
N ALA A 5 -0.14 -10.56 20.43
CA ALA A 5 -0.74 -11.81 19.95
C ALA A 5 -0.04 -13.07 20.52
N ARG A 6 1.31 -13.05 20.56
CA ARG A 6 2.13 -14.10 21.20
C ARG A 6 1.86 -14.29 22.70
N ARG A 7 1.40 -13.27 23.42
CA ARG A 7 1.18 -13.30 24.88
C ARG A 7 -0.29 -13.44 25.30
N HIS A 8 -1.22 -13.02 24.45
CA HIS A 8 -2.65 -12.90 24.79
C HIS A 8 -3.57 -13.66 23.81
N GLY A 9 -3.00 -14.35 22.82
CA GLY A 9 -3.75 -15.12 21.82
C GLY A 9 -4.06 -14.33 20.54
N PRO A 10 -4.58 -15.02 19.50
CA PRO A 10 -4.80 -14.43 18.18
C PRO A 10 -5.97 -13.43 18.12
N VAL A 11 -6.86 -13.46 19.11
CA VAL A 11 -7.98 -12.51 19.29
C VAL A 11 -7.86 -11.89 20.67
N MET A 12 -7.78 -10.56 20.74
CA MET A 12 -7.55 -9.83 21.99
C MET A 12 -8.43 -8.59 22.07
N LEU A 13 -8.92 -8.25 23.26
CA LEU A 13 -9.60 -6.98 23.53
C LEU A 13 -8.61 -5.99 24.12
N LEU A 14 -8.38 -4.87 23.43
CA LEU A 14 -7.54 -3.77 23.89
C LEU A 14 -8.38 -2.51 24.11
N ARG A 15 -7.91 -1.57 24.92
CA ARG A 15 -8.50 -0.24 25.03
C ARG A 15 -7.64 0.78 24.28
N MET A 16 -8.18 1.35 23.21
CA MET A 16 -7.51 2.39 22.41
C MET A 16 -8.08 3.76 22.79
N GLY A 17 -7.45 4.39 23.78
CA GLY A 17 -8.04 5.53 24.48
C GLY A 17 -9.28 5.07 25.25
N GLU A 18 -10.42 5.70 24.98
CA GLU A 18 -11.70 5.31 25.57
C GLU A 18 -12.33 4.09 24.87
N LEU A 19 -12.01 3.85 23.60
CA LEU A 19 -12.67 2.88 22.74
C LEU A 19 -12.22 1.43 23.02
N PRO A 20 -13.13 0.50 23.39
CA PRO A 20 -12.83 -0.93 23.40
C PRO A 20 -12.66 -1.42 21.95
N THR A 21 -11.51 -2.02 21.66
CA THR A 21 -11.10 -2.42 20.31
C THR A 21 -10.70 -3.90 20.32
N VAL A 22 -11.48 -4.73 19.63
CA VAL A 22 -11.07 -6.12 19.36
C VAL A 22 -10.03 -6.11 18.24
N VAL A 23 -8.91 -6.79 18.47
CA VAL A 23 -7.85 -7.01 17.48
C VAL A 23 -7.78 -8.49 17.15
N VAL A 24 -7.88 -8.81 15.85
CA VAL A 24 -7.65 -10.14 15.30
C VAL A 24 -6.27 -10.21 14.64
N SER A 25 -5.60 -11.36 14.72
CA SER A 25 -4.20 -11.51 14.30
C SER A 25 -3.81 -12.90 13.79
N SER A 26 -4.76 -13.81 13.54
CA SER A 26 -4.56 -15.02 12.74
C SER A 26 -5.43 -14.99 11.47
N ARG A 27 -5.06 -15.81 10.47
CA ARG A 27 -5.79 -15.95 9.20
C ARG A 27 -7.24 -16.41 9.41
N GLU A 28 -7.50 -17.27 10.40
CA GLU A 28 -8.84 -17.75 10.74
C GLU A 28 -9.71 -16.61 11.28
N ALA A 29 -9.20 -15.85 12.26
CA ALA A 29 -9.92 -14.74 12.85
C ALA A 29 -10.13 -13.57 11.87
N ALA A 30 -9.16 -13.33 10.97
CA ALA A 30 -9.30 -12.38 9.86
C ALA A 30 -10.38 -12.84 8.87
N ARG A 31 -10.41 -14.13 8.51
CA ARG A 31 -11.45 -14.72 7.64
C ARG A 31 -12.83 -14.63 8.26
N GLU A 32 -12.96 -14.87 9.56
CA GLU A 32 -14.24 -14.76 10.25
C GLU A 32 -14.79 -13.32 10.20
N VAL A 33 -13.96 -12.34 10.58
CA VAL A 33 -14.32 -10.91 10.58
C VAL A 33 -14.58 -10.36 9.17
N MET A 34 -13.72 -10.69 8.19
CA MET A 34 -13.68 -10.02 6.89
C MET A 34 -14.35 -10.79 5.75
N LYS A 35 -14.80 -12.04 5.97
CA LYS A 35 -15.50 -12.87 4.96
C LYS A 35 -16.79 -13.49 5.48
N VAL A 36 -16.82 -14.03 6.71
CA VAL A 36 -18.03 -14.69 7.25
C VAL A 36 -19.01 -13.68 7.85
N HIS A 37 -18.49 -12.73 8.64
CA HIS A 37 -19.26 -11.66 9.28
C HIS A 37 -19.03 -10.29 8.62
N ASP A 38 -18.65 -10.30 7.34
CA ASP A 38 -18.13 -9.11 6.65
C ASP A 38 -19.11 -7.93 6.61
N ALA A 39 -20.42 -8.20 6.61
CA ALA A 39 -21.47 -7.18 6.69
C ALA A 39 -21.53 -6.46 8.05
N ALA A 40 -21.31 -7.18 9.16
CA ALA A 40 -21.33 -6.62 10.51
C ALA A 40 -20.11 -5.72 10.76
N PHE A 41 -18.93 -6.16 10.32
CA PHE A 41 -17.67 -5.42 10.48
C PHE A 41 -17.38 -4.43 9.33
N SER A 42 -18.31 -4.25 8.38
CA SER A 42 -18.14 -3.32 7.26
C SER A 42 -18.34 -1.84 7.61
N SER A 43 -18.89 -1.49 8.77
CA SER A 43 -19.00 -0.10 9.23
C SER A 43 -17.81 0.28 10.12
N ARG A 44 -17.20 1.44 9.87
CA ARG A 44 -16.06 1.94 10.66
C ARG A 44 -16.54 2.93 11.72
N PRO A 45 -16.09 2.84 12.99
CA PRO A 45 -16.36 3.85 14.00
C PRO A 45 -15.82 5.22 13.57
N LEU A 46 -16.65 6.27 13.67
CA LEU A 46 -16.28 7.63 13.30
C LEU A 46 -15.87 8.41 14.56
N SER A 47 -14.57 8.48 14.84
CA SER A 47 -14.05 9.39 15.89
C SER A 47 -14.09 10.84 15.41
N PRO A 48 -14.08 11.85 16.32
CA PRO A 48 -14.06 13.26 15.92
C PRO A 48 -12.92 13.62 14.96
N THR A 49 -11.72 13.08 15.20
CA THR A 49 -10.55 13.24 14.32
C THR A 49 -10.78 12.68 12.93
N VAL A 50 -11.39 11.49 12.83
CA VAL A 50 -11.75 10.91 11.53
C VAL A 50 -12.83 11.76 10.86
N GLY A 51 -13.85 12.18 11.59
CA GLY A 51 -14.93 13.05 11.08
C GLY A 51 -14.39 14.33 10.43
N ALA A 52 -13.41 14.98 11.05
CA ALA A 52 -12.76 16.18 10.51
C ALA A 52 -12.06 15.93 9.16
N ILE A 53 -11.34 14.81 9.01
CA ILE A 53 -10.60 14.50 7.76
C ILE A 53 -11.44 13.80 6.67
N SER A 54 -12.67 13.38 6.98
CA SER A 54 -13.53 12.54 6.10
C SER A 54 -14.83 13.21 5.66
N ASN A 55 -14.91 14.55 5.75
CA ASN A 55 -16.13 15.34 5.50
C ASN A 55 -17.35 14.84 6.31
N GLY A 56 -17.13 14.58 7.61
CA GLY A 56 -18.12 14.01 8.51
C GLY A 56 -18.44 12.54 8.24
N GLY A 57 -17.44 11.75 7.81
CA GLY A 57 -17.63 10.33 7.49
C GLY A 57 -18.47 10.10 6.23
N ARG A 58 -18.21 10.87 5.16
CA ARG A 58 -18.95 10.74 3.88
C ARG A 58 -18.15 10.18 2.72
N ASP A 59 -16.83 10.04 2.87
CA ASP A 59 -15.94 9.46 1.85
C ASP A 59 -16.03 7.91 1.74
N ILE A 60 -15.41 7.35 0.69
CA ILE A 60 -15.40 5.91 0.41
C ILE A 60 -14.64 5.06 1.45
N ILE A 61 -13.74 5.67 2.21
CA ILE A 61 -12.87 5.02 3.21
C ILE A 61 -13.65 4.83 4.52
N PHE A 62 -14.33 5.87 4.99
CA PHE A 62 -14.92 5.95 6.33
C PHE A 62 -16.44 5.95 6.39
N ALA A 63 -17.17 6.24 5.29
CA ALA A 63 -18.63 6.25 5.35
C ALA A 63 -19.21 4.92 5.85
N PRO A 64 -20.25 4.93 6.72
CA PRO A 64 -20.91 3.71 7.19
C PRO A 64 -21.37 2.79 6.07
N TYR A 65 -21.39 1.48 6.30
CA TYR A 65 -21.84 0.54 5.28
C TYR A 65 -23.35 0.66 5.07
N GLY A 66 -23.73 1.05 3.86
CA GLY A 66 -25.11 1.37 3.49
C GLY A 66 -25.20 1.68 2.00
N GLU A 67 -26.33 2.22 1.57
CA GLU A 67 -26.59 2.53 0.16
C GLU A 67 -25.61 3.57 -0.40
N HIS A 68 -25.44 4.69 0.29
CA HIS A 68 -24.46 5.75 -0.05
C HIS A 68 -23.06 5.17 -0.33
N TRP A 69 -22.52 4.38 0.60
CA TRP A 69 -21.21 3.77 0.41
C TRP A 69 -21.18 2.74 -0.73
N ARG A 70 -22.25 1.95 -0.94
CA ARG A 70 -22.33 1.02 -2.07
C ARG A 70 -22.31 1.77 -3.41
N GLN A 71 -23.00 2.90 -3.50
CA GLN A 71 -23.01 3.75 -4.69
C GLN A 71 -21.65 4.43 -4.92
N LEU A 72 -20.99 4.96 -3.86
CA LEU A 72 -19.61 5.46 -3.96
C LEU A 72 -18.64 4.38 -4.47
N ARG A 73 -18.72 3.16 -3.93
CA ARG A 73 -17.88 2.03 -4.39
C ARG A 73 -18.18 1.67 -5.84
N LYS A 74 -19.45 1.66 -6.26
CA LYS A 74 -19.84 1.40 -7.65
C LYS A 74 -19.17 2.42 -8.58
N VAL A 75 -19.39 3.71 -8.36
CA VAL A 75 -18.81 4.80 -9.18
C VAL A 75 -17.29 4.73 -9.22
N ALA A 76 -16.64 4.50 -8.07
CA ALA A 76 -15.18 4.37 -8.01
C ALA A 76 -14.66 3.19 -8.84
N ILE A 77 -15.31 2.03 -8.80
CA ILE A 77 -14.87 0.83 -9.53
C ILE A 77 -15.23 0.87 -11.01
N THR A 78 -16.37 1.44 -11.41
CA THR A 78 -16.77 1.48 -12.83
C THR A 78 -16.15 2.66 -13.58
N GLU A 79 -16.22 3.88 -13.03
CA GLU A 79 -15.89 5.10 -13.77
C GLU A 79 -14.43 5.55 -13.65
N LEU A 80 -13.77 5.22 -12.53
CA LEU A 80 -12.42 5.71 -12.19
C LEU A 80 -11.37 4.60 -12.21
N LEU A 81 -11.66 3.45 -11.59
CA LEU A 81 -10.68 2.38 -11.30
C LEU A 81 -10.94 1.07 -12.09
N SER A 82 -11.82 1.11 -13.09
CA SER A 82 -12.05 -0.04 -13.97
C SER A 82 -10.80 -0.37 -14.79
N ALA A 83 -10.63 -1.64 -15.19
CA ALA A 83 -9.45 -2.09 -15.94
C ALA A 83 -9.19 -1.23 -17.20
N ARG A 84 -10.26 -0.83 -17.93
CA ARG A 84 -10.18 0.08 -19.08
C ARG A 84 -9.58 1.46 -18.70
N ARG A 85 -9.98 2.02 -17.56
CA ARG A 85 -9.42 3.28 -17.05
C ARG A 85 -7.96 3.12 -16.63
N VAL A 86 -7.65 2.12 -15.80
CA VAL A 86 -6.28 1.82 -15.35
C VAL A 86 -5.34 1.63 -16.55
N LEU A 87 -5.77 0.93 -17.60
CA LEU A 87 -5.00 0.79 -18.84
C LEU A 87 -4.87 2.12 -19.61
N SER A 88 -5.92 2.94 -19.70
CA SER A 88 -5.82 4.25 -20.38
C SER A 88 -4.79 5.20 -19.75
N PHE A 89 -4.53 5.08 -18.44
CA PHE A 89 -3.49 5.85 -17.74
C PHE A 89 -2.07 5.29 -17.88
N ARG A 90 -1.84 4.28 -18.74
CA ARG A 90 -0.50 3.69 -18.98
C ARG A 90 0.56 4.76 -19.30
N ARG A 91 0.26 5.67 -20.24
CA ARG A 91 1.17 6.75 -20.63
C ARG A 91 1.56 7.66 -19.46
N VAL A 92 0.63 7.97 -18.55
CA VAL A 92 0.92 8.79 -17.37
C VAL A 92 1.91 8.07 -16.46
N ARG A 93 1.74 6.76 -16.23
CA ARG A 93 2.70 5.95 -15.45
C ARG A 93 4.07 5.91 -16.11
N GLU A 94 4.13 5.71 -17.42
CA GLU A 94 5.38 5.71 -18.19
C GLU A 94 6.09 7.07 -18.11
N GLU A 95 5.37 8.19 -18.20
CA GLU A 95 5.92 9.55 -18.02
C GLU A 95 6.45 9.80 -16.59
N GLU A 96 5.74 9.39 -15.53
CA GLU A 96 6.22 9.56 -14.16
C GLU A 96 7.41 8.65 -13.81
N VAL A 97 7.40 7.41 -14.32
CA VAL A 97 8.51 6.47 -14.16
C VAL A 97 9.75 6.97 -14.91
N ALA A 98 9.59 7.44 -16.15
CA ALA A 98 10.69 8.05 -16.90
C ALA A 98 11.25 9.29 -16.18
N ALA A 99 10.40 10.16 -15.63
CA ALA A 99 10.84 11.33 -14.87
C ALA A 99 11.61 10.96 -13.58
N ALA A 100 11.21 9.92 -12.86
CA ALA A 100 11.92 9.42 -11.69
C ALA A 100 13.26 8.74 -12.04
N ALA A 101 13.29 7.98 -13.14
CA ALA A 101 14.49 7.35 -13.68
C ALA A 101 15.50 8.42 -14.17
N ALA A 102 15.04 9.41 -14.96
CA ALA A 102 15.84 10.54 -15.41
C ALA A 102 16.46 11.31 -14.24
N ALA A 103 15.68 11.56 -13.18
CA ALA A 103 16.15 12.21 -11.96
C ALA A 103 17.08 11.33 -11.08
N SER A 104 17.46 10.15 -11.59
CA SER A 104 18.35 9.15 -10.99
C SER A 104 19.51 8.75 -11.92
N THR A 105 19.77 9.44 -13.04
CA THR A 105 20.96 9.17 -13.88
C THR A 105 22.24 9.83 -13.37
N SER A 106 22.14 10.73 -12.38
CA SER A 106 23.31 11.36 -11.76
C SER A 106 24.03 10.40 -10.82
N SER A 107 25.37 10.33 -10.90
CA SER A 107 26.21 9.46 -10.06
C SER A 107 26.31 9.87 -8.57
N ALA A 108 25.41 10.75 -8.11
CA ALA A 108 25.29 11.25 -6.76
C ALA A 108 24.22 10.47 -5.98
N ALA A 109 24.22 10.54 -4.65
CA ALA A 109 23.19 9.89 -3.85
C ALA A 109 21.83 10.61 -3.98
N VAL A 110 20.76 9.85 -4.26
CA VAL A 110 19.39 10.34 -4.47
C VAL A 110 18.50 9.86 -3.32
N GLU A 111 17.65 10.72 -2.76
CA GLU A 111 16.63 10.26 -1.78
C GLU A 111 15.45 9.57 -2.49
N MET A 112 15.62 8.29 -2.78
CA MET A 112 14.62 7.43 -3.42
C MET A 112 13.27 7.41 -2.67
N ARG A 113 13.27 7.57 -1.34
CA ARG A 113 12.01 7.70 -0.56
C ARG A 113 11.20 8.92 -1.01
N ALA A 114 11.85 10.07 -1.25
CA ALA A 114 11.19 11.28 -1.75
C ALA A 114 10.78 11.13 -3.22
N ARG A 115 11.62 10.51 -4.06
CA ARG A 115 11.31 10.23 -5.48
C ARG A 115 10.10 9.33 -5.64
N LEU A 116 10.07 8.18 -4.95
CA LEU A 116 8.96 7.23 -4.99
C LEU A 116 7.66 7.84 -4.45
N SER A 117 7.74 8.62 -3.35
CA SER A 117 6.57 9.33 -2.82
C SER A 117 6.04 10.39 -3.80
N ALA A 118 6.92 11.11 -4.49
CA ALA A 118 6.52 12.09 -5.50
C ALA A 118 5.90 11.42 -6.73
N LEU A 119 6.48 10.31 -7.23
CA LEU A 119 5.94 9.53 -8.34
C LEU A 119 4.53 9.04 -8.04
N VAL A 120 4.30 8.42 -6.88
CA VAL A 120 2.98 7.89 -6.52
C VAL A 120 1.95 9.01 -6.35
N SER A 121 2.35 10.14 -5.75
CA SER A 121 1.47 11.31 -5.59
C SER A 121 1.15 11.99 -6.92
N ASP A 122 2.13 12.25 -7.80
CA ASP A 122 1.91 12.91 -9.08
C ASP A 122 1.19 12.00 -10.09
N ALA A 123 1.48 10.68 -10.11
CA ALA A 123 0.71 9.73 -10.91
C ALA A 123 -0.77 9.69 -10.45
N SER A 124 -1.02 9.69 -9.14
CA SER A 124 -2.38 9.72 -8.59
C SER A 124 -3.08 11.05 -8.88
N ALA A 125 -2.39 12.18 -8.73
CA ALA A 125 -2.94 13.51 -8.99
C ALA A 125 -3.27 13.71 -10.47
N ARG A 126 -2.37 13.36 -11.40
CA ARG A 126 -2.63 13.46 -12.85
C ARG A 126 -3.78 12.55 -13.30
N VAL A 127 -4.00 11.43 -12.61
CA VAL A 127 -5.10 10.48 -12.89
C VAL A 127 -6.45 10.92 -12.31
N LEU A 128 -6.46 11.54 -11.13
CA LEU A 128 -7.70 11.91 -10.41
C LEU A 128 -8.12 13.38 -10.60
N LEU A 129 -7.15 14.28 -10.82
CA LEU A 129 -7.33 15.73 -10.89
C LEU A 129 -6.90 16.33 -12.25
N GLY A 130 -6.16 15.58 -13.06
CA GLY A 130 -5.64 16.04 -14.36
C GLY A 130 -4.31 16.82 -14.33
N ASP A 131 -3.86 17.27 -13.15
CA ASP A 131 -2.61 18.02 -12.92
C ASP A 131 -1.77 17.38 -11.80
N ARG A 132 -0.49 17.76 -11.68
CA ARG A 132 0.42 17.33 -10.60
C ARG A 132 0.02 17.92 -9.24
N CYS A 133 0.42 17.28 -8.13
CA CYS A 133 0.08 17.79 -6.81
C CYS A 133 1.07 18.90 -6.39
N LYS A 134 0.56 20.14 -6.27
CA LYS A 134 1.36 21.33 -5.91
C LYS A 134 1.70 21.38 -4.42
N ASP A 135 0.86 20.79 -3.58
CA ASP A 135 1.15 20.49 -2.18
C ASP A 135 1.47 18.99 -2.04
N ARG A 136 2.41 18.64 -1.17
CA ARG A 136 3.05 17.31 -1.12
C ARG A 136 2.93 16.59 0.22
N ASP A 137 2.29 17.20 1.21
CA ASP A 137 2.31 16.74 2.60
C ASP A 137 0.98 16.11 3.08
N MET A 138 0.67 14.88 2.62
CA MET A 138 -0.44 14.06 3.13
C MET A 138 0.04 12.68 3.65
N ARG A 139 -0.47 12.23 4.81
CA ARG A 139 0.19 11.21 5.66
C ARG A 139 -0.79 10.19 6.30
N LEU A 140 -1.35 9.24 5.52
CA LEU A 140 -2.45 8.27 5.87
C LEU A 140 -2.24 6.86 5.20
N SER A 141 -2.67 5.68 5.68
CA SER A 141 -3.14 5.19 7.01
C SER A 141 -3.01 3.64 7.21
N THR A 142 -2.31 3.17 8.27
CA THR A 142 -2.13 1.80 8.85
C THR A 142 -1.55 0.65 8.00
N SER A 143 -0.87 -0.32 8.65
CA SER A 143 -0.64 -1.69 8.13
C SER A 143 -0.52 -2.75 9.24
N VAL A 144 -0.83 -4.01 8.92
CA VAL A 144 -0.59 -5.21 9.74
C VAL A 144 0.01 -6.28 8.82
N ARG A 145 1.15 -6.88 9.20
CA ARG A 145 1.85 -7.89 8.40
C ARG A 145 1.57 -9.31 8.88
N CYS A 146 0.72 -10.02 8.14
CA CYS A 146 0.77 -11.48 8.02
C CYS A 146 1.58 -11.81 6.74
N TRP A 147 2.26 -12.96 6.74
CA TRP A 147 3.01 -13.49 5.60
C TRP A 147 2.95 -15.03 5.63
N PRO A 148 2.87 -15.71 4.49
CA PRO A 148 3.13 -17.14 4.41
C PRO A 148 4.63 -17.44 4.58
N GLY A 149 4.93 -18.63 5.14
CA GLY A 149 6.24 -19.32 5.09
C GLY A 149 7.49 -18.58 5.65
N GLY A 150 8.05 -19.07 6.76
CA GLY A 150 9.34 -18.58 7.30
C GLY A 150 9.23 -17.28 8.11
N ASP A 151 10.34 -16.51 8.23
CA ASP A 151 10.33 -15.28 9.02
C ASP A 151 9.61 -14.14 8.25
N PRO A 152 8.62 -13.46 8.86
CA PRO A 152 7.93 -12.30 8.27
C PRO A 152 8.75 -11.00 8.21
N GLU A 153 9.95 -10.95 8.81
CA GLU A 153 10.90 -9.82 8.68
C GLU A 153 12.05 -10.12 7.69
N GLU A 154 12.12 -11.34 7.14
CA GLU A 154 13.07 -11.72 6.08
C GLU A 154 12.48 -11.37 4.70
N PHE A 155 13.20 -10.60 3.90
CA PHE A 155 12.87 -10.43 2.48
C PHE A 155 13.32 -11.66 1.68
N ARG A 156 12.39 -12.59 1.47
CA ARG A 156 12.56 -13.81 0.66
C ARG A 156 11.40 -13.92 -0.33
N PRO A 157 11.52 -13.41 -1.58
CA PRO A 157 10.43 -13.45 -2.57
C PRO A 157 10.06 -14.87 -3.02
N GLU A 158 11.00 -15.82 -2.94
CA GLU A 158 10.86 -17.23 -3.34
C GLU A 158 9.74 -17.94 -2.56
N ARG A 159 9.35 -17.42 -1.38
CA ARG A 159 8.21 -17.93 -0.58
C ARG A 159 6.86 -17.95 -1.32
N PHE A 160 6.75 -17.20 -2.42
CA PHE A 160 5.55 -17.18 -3.27
C PHE A 160 5.61 -18.20 -4.42
N GLU A 161 6.78 -18.79 -4.67
CA GLU A 161 7.04 -19.87 -5.63
C GLU A 161 7.09 -21.24 -4.94
N GLU A 162 7.62 -21.29 -3.72
CA GLU A 162 7.74 -22.50 -2.87
C GLU A 162 6.40 -23.19 -2.55
N THR A 163 5.27 -22.49 -2.67
CA THR A 163 3.91 -22.92 -2.26
C THR A 163 3.26 -24.00 -3.14
N GLY A 164 4.03 -24.67 -4.01
CA GLY A 164 3.60 -25.56 -5.12
C GLY A 164 2.79 -26.83 -4.79
N GLY A 165 2.18 -26.92 -3.60
CA GLY A 165 1.21 -27.95 -3.22
C GLY A 165 -0.08 -27.42 -2.55
N ALA A 166 -0.19 -26.11 -2.29
CA ALA A 166 -1.28 -25.51 -1.49
C ALA A 166 -1.94 -24.28 -2.15
N GLY A 167 -1.76 -24.10 -3.46
CA GLY A 167 -2.36 -23.01 -4.24
C GLY A 167 -1.43 -21.83 -4.47
N GLU A 168 -1.71 -21.08 -5.54
CA GLU A 168 -1.09 -19.79 -5.85
C GLU A 168 -1.48 -18.76 -4.78
N VAL A 169 -0.51 -18.04 -4.20
CA VAL A 169 -0.75 -17.14 -3.06
C VAL A 169 -1.53 -15.90 -3.51
N ASP A 170 -2.82 -15.86 -3.20
CA ASP A 170 -3.74 -14.86 -3.74
C ASP A 170 -3.84 -13.58 -2.88
N PHE A 171 -3.10 -12.54 -3.28
CA PHE A 171 -3.24 -11.19 -2.72
C PHE A 171 -4.59 -10.51 -3.00
N LYS A 172 -5.50 -11.14 -3.79
CA LYS A 172 -6.83 -10.62 -4.15
C LYS A 172 -7.89 -10.91 -3.08
N GLY A 173 -7.46 -11.22 -1.85
CA GLY A 173 -8.32 -11.29 -0.66
C GLY A 173 -9.13 -12.59 -0.55
N THR A 174 -8.75 -13.64 -1.26
CA THR A 174 -9.29 -14.99 -1.03
C THR A 174 -8.43 -15.81 -0.08
N ASP A 175 -7.11 -15.62 -0.11
CA ASP A 175 -6.16 -16.01 0.93
C ASP A 175 -6.24 -15.03 2.11
N PHE A 176 -6.00 -15.53 3.33
CA PHE A 176 -6.01 -14.79 4.59
C PHE A 176 -4.64 -14.77 5.28
N GLU A 177 -3.61 -15.38 4.67
CA GLU A 177 -2.20 -15.20 5.07
C GLU A 177 -1.56 -13.96 4.42
N LEU A 178 -2.13 -13.45 3.31
CA LEU A 178 -1.65 -12.27 2.60
C LEU A 178 -2.79 -11.30 2.24
N LEU A 179 -2.99 -10.24 3.05
CA LEU A 179 -4.09 -9.28 2.90
C LEU A 179 -3.67 -7.81 2.61
N PRO A 180 -2.73 -7.52 1.68
CA PRO A 180 -2.23 -6.16 1.44
C PRO A 180 -3.30 -5.18 0.95
N PHE A 181 -4.36 -5.68 0.31
CA PHE A 181 -5.51 -4.90 -0.16
C PHE A 181 -6.78 -5.11 0.69
N GLY A 182 -6.68 -5.86 1.79
CA GLY A 182 -7.81 -6.34 2.58
C GLY A 182 -8.65 -7.40 1.85
N ALA A 183 -9.84 -7.66 2.37
CA ALA A 183 -10.80 -8.65 1.85
C ALA A 183 -12.25 -8.19 2.09
N GLY A 184 -13.21 -8.95 1.54
CA GLY A 184 -14.65 -8.70 1.70
C GLY A 184 -15.13 -7.38 1.09
N ARG A 185 -16.29 -6.89 1.51
CA ARG A 185 -16.88 -5.63 1.00
C ARG A 185 -15.90 -4.44 1.00
N ARG A 186 -15.08 -4.29 2.04
CA ARG A 186 -14.14 -3.16 2.21
C ARG A 186 -12.79 -3.31 1.49
N MET A 187 -12.56 -4.39 0.75
CA MET A 187 -11.34 -4.59 -0.04
C MET A 187 -11.02 -3.39 -0.96
N CYS A 188 -9.75 -3.01 -1.07
CA CYS A 188 -9.31 -1.81 -1.78
C CYS A 188 -9.75 -1.79 -3.25
N PRO A 189 -10.55 -0.80 -3.70
CA PRO A 189 -10.95 -0.68 -5.11
C PRO A 189 -9.77 -0.25 -6.01
N GLY A 190 -8.69 0.30 -5.43
CA GLY A 190 -7.50 0.76 -6.16
C GLY A 190 -6.45 -0.31 -6.43
N MET A 191 -6.68 -1.58 -6.06
CA MET A 191 -5.70 -2.68 -6.19
C MET A 191 -5.05 -2.73 -7.57
N MET A 192 -5.85 -2.82 -8.64
CA MET A 192 -5.35 -2.90 -10.03
C MET A 192 -4.54 -1.66 -10.45
N PHE A 193 -4.86 -0.48 -9.91
CA PHE A 193 -4.10 0.73 -10.18
C PHE A 193 -2.74 0.70 -9.46
N VAL A 194 -2.71 0.31 -8.19
CA VAL A 194 -1.46 0.25 -7.40
C VAL A 194 -0.50 -0.79 -7.97
N VAL A 195 -0.98 -2.00 -8.26
CA VAL A 195 -0.16 -3.09 -8.85
C VAL A 195 0.50 -2.62 -10.16
N ALA A 196 -0.29 -2.08 -11.10
CA ALA A 196 0.21 -1.58 -12.39
C ALA A 196 1.10 -0.32 -12.30
N ASN A 197 1.23 0.32 -11.14
CA ASN A 197 2.27 1.32 -10.86
C ASN A 197 3.53 0.67 -10.29
N VAL A 198 3.38 -0.21 -9.28
CA VAL A 198 4.50 -0.87 -8.59
C VAL A 198 5.31 -1.73 -9.56
N GLU A 199 4.66 -2.51 -10.43
CA GLU A 199 5.30 -3.34 -11.46
C GLU A 199 6.20 -2.49 -12.38
N LEU A 200 5.67 -1.38 -12.93
CA LEU A 200 6.40 -0.53 -13.87
C LEU A 200 7.56 0.22 -13.20
N VAL A 201 7.35 0.69 -11.95
CA VAL A 201 8.39 1.32 -11.15
C VAL A 201 9.53 0.34 -10.87
N LEU A 202 9.23 -0.86 -10.38
CA LEU A 202 10.26 -1.86 -10.07
C LEU A 202 10.98 -2.32 -11.33
N ALA A 203 10.26 -2.61 -12.42
CA ALA A 203 10.88 -3.00 -13.69
C ALA A 203 11.84 -1.93 -14.22
N SER A 204 11.45 -0.65 -14.19
CA SER A 204 12.32 0.45 -14.63
C SER A 204 13.56 0.61 -13.73
N LEU A 205 13.37 0.59 -12.40
CA LEU A 205 14.47 0.78 -11.45
C LEU A 205 15.48 -0.37 -11.45
N LEU A 206 15.05 -1.60 -11.76
CA LEU A 206 15.92 -2.78 -11.85
C LEU A 206 16.55 -2.98 -13.24
N PHE A 207 15.90 -2.50 -14.30
CA PHE A 207 16.43 -2.61 -15.66
C PHE A 207 17.49 -1.54 -15.96
N HIS A 208 17.25 -0.29 -15.54
CA HIS A 208 18.14 0.83 -15.84
C HIS A 208 19.30 0.99 -14.85
N PHE A 209 19.17 0.51 -13.61
CA PHE A 209 20.11 0.83 -12.54
C PHE A 209 20.45 -0.36 -11.64
N ASP A 210 21.74 -0.54 -11.38
CA ASP A 210 22.22 -1.21 -10.16
C ASP A 210 22.35 -0.14 -9.04
N TRP A 211 22.27 -0.51 -7.76
CA TRP A 211 22.13 0.46 -6.65
C TRP A 211 23.11 0.22 -5.50
N GLU A 212 23.94 1.23 -5.18
CA GLU A 212 24.80 1.26 -4.00
C GLU A 212 24.10 1.95 -2.81
N VAL A 213 24.34 1.46 -1.59
CA VAL A 213 24.05 2.21 -0.36
C VAL A 213 25.30 3.03 0.02
N PRO A 214 25.23 4.37 0.10
CA PRO A 214 26.38 5.17 0.54
C PRO A 214 26.71 4.94 2.02
N GLY A 215 27.88 4.39 2.31
CA GLY A 215 28.33 4.04 3.66
C GLY A 215 28.00 2.59 4.05
N VAL A 216 28.76 2.05 5.00
CA VAL A 216 28.81 0.60 5.25
C VAL A 216 27.83 0.14 6.33
N ALA A 217 27.27 -1.05 6.11
CA ALA A 217 26.77 -2.05 7.08
C ALA A 217 25.26 -2.22 7.27
N LYS A 218 24.44 -1.17 7.52
CA LYS A 218 23.00 -1.38 7.76
C LYS A 218 22.12 -0.15 7.46
N LEU A 219 21.04 -0.36 6.71
CA LEU A 219 19.97 0.63 6.56
C LEU A 219 19.15 0.73 7.85
N ASP A 220 18.93 1.94 8.36
CA ASP A 220 17.96 2.17 9.43
C ASP A 220 16.54 1.96 8.90
N MET A 221 15.94 0.82 9.25
CA MET A 221 14.57 0.47 8.93
C MET A 221 13.56 0.93 10.00
N THR A 222 13.97 1.75 10.97
CA THR A 222 13.05 2.32 11.97
C THR A 222 11.89 3.04 11.29
N GLU A 223 10.68 2.61 11.62
CA GLU A 223 9.45 3.14 11.06
C GLU A 223 8.97 4.36 11.87
N THR A 224 8.50 5.39 11.19
CA THR A 224 7.66 6.41 11.81
C THR A 224 6.22 5.90 11.75
N LEU A 225 5.54 5.87 12.91
CA LEU A 225 4.08 5.74 13.01
C LEU A 225 3.38 7.04 12.56
N GLY A 226 3.68 7.46 11.33
CA GLY A 226 2.75 8.28 10.56
C GLY A 226 1.61 7.39 10.08
N VAL A 227 0.57 8.00 9.49
CA VAL A 227 -0.59 7.26 8.99
C VAL A 227 -0.17 6.02 8.18
N THR A 228 0.35 6.19 6.97
CA THR A 228 1.00 5.08 6.24
C THR A 228 2.31 4.73 6.93
N VAL A 229 2.59 3.43 7.10
CA VAL A 229 3.88 2.98 7.64
C VAL A 229 4.99 3.34 6.65
N ARG A 230 5.94 4.14 7.13
CA ARG A 230 7.07 4.65 6.34
C ARG A 230 8.33 4.71 7.19
N ARG A 231 9.48 4.63 6.54
CA ARG A 231 10.78 4.81 7.20
C ARG A 231 10.92 6.22 7.80
N LYS A 232 11.58 6.28 8.95
CA LYS A 232 11.95 7.50 9.66
C LYS A 232 13.09 8.19 8.92
N ALA A 233 14.20 7.50 8.72
CA ALA A 233 15.31 7.91 7.88
C ALA A 233 14.96 7.90 6.39
N GLY A 234 15.48 8.87 5.63
CA GLY A 234 15.41 8.88 4.16
C GLY A 234 16.12 7.68 3.54
N LEU A 235 15.83 7.39 2.26
CA LEU A 235 16.51 6.34 1.50
C LEU A 235 17.44 6.97 0.49
N LEU A 236 18.66 7.30 0.93
CA LEU A 236 19.76 7.68 0.05
C LEU A 236 20.32 6.41 -0.59
N LEU A 237 20.23 6.31 -1.91
CA LEU A 237 20.93 5.31 -2.73
C LEU A 237 21.72 6.03 -3.82
N ARG A 238 22.85 5.46 -4.22
CA ARG A 238 23.63 5.93 -5.36
C ARG A 238 23.33 5.01 -6.57
N PRO A 239 22.77 5.54 -7.66
CA PRO A 239 22.48 4.76 -8.86
C PRO A 239 23.76 4.54 -9.68
N ILE A 240 23.88 3.33 -10.23
CA ILE A 240 24.84 2.97 -11.28
C ILE A 240 24.03 2.70 -12.54
N VAL A 241 24.20 3.52 -13.58
CA VAL A 241 23.48 3.33 -14.85
C VAL A 241 23.96 2.06 -15.54
N ARG A 242 23.08 1.06 -15.62
CA ARG A 242 23.28 -0.23 -16.29
C ARG A 242 22.79 -0.18 -17.75
N VAL A 243 21.63 0.45 -17.96
CA VAL A 243 21.06 0.70 -19.29
C VAL A 243 20.59 2.16 -19.33
N PRO A 244 21.00 2.97 -20.32
CA PRO A 244 20.54 4.36 -20.44
C PRO A 244 19.02 4.49 -20.44
N VAL A 245 18.50 5.52 -19.77
CA VAL A 245 17.06 5.83 -19.75
C VAL A 245 16.70 6.52 -21.08
N PRO A 246 15.71 6.05 -21.85
CA PRO A 246 15.36 6.66 -23.13
C PRO A 246 14.94 8.13 -22.99
N GLY A 247 15.65 9.03 -23.68
CA GLY A 247 15.37 10.47 -23.65
C GLY A 247 16.04 11.26 -22.52
N VAL A 248 17.13 10.73 -21.95
CA VAL A 248 17.95 11.33 -20.87
C VAL A 248 19.42 11.32 -21.27
#